data_AF-A0AAF0UL03-F1
#
_entry.id   AF-A0AAF0UL03-F1
#
_cell.length_a   1.000
_cell.length_b   1.000
_cell.length_c   1.000
_cell.angle_alpha   90.00
_cell.angle_beta   90.00
_cell.angle_gamma   90.00
#
_symmetry.space_group_name_H-M   'P 1'
#
loop_
_entity.id
_entity.type
_entity.pdbx_description
1 polymer ?
#
loop_
_entity_poly.entity_id
_entity_poly.type
_entity_poly.pdbx_seq_one_letter_code
_entity_poly.pdbx_strand_id
1 'polypeptide(L)'
;MPHATSSPKYMPKKEFIQYLDEYVEHFNIKPKFQTCVESAFYNNGEKKWNVKSRNLTSGEIELYASDFLILATRENNEGYIPKMVGRKNFKGEIIHSSDYRSGEKYKNKKVVVIGSGNSGMEIAFNLSNYESHTSIVVRSPISLSISLCLIFTFIVICLHVSRFVFVIKKN
;
A
#
# COMPACT_ATOMS: atom_id res chain seq x y z
N MET A 1 -20.16 10.59 -4.62
CA MET A 1 -21.04 11.22 -3.63
C MET A 1 -20.16 11.81 -2.53
N PRO A 2 -20.42 13.02 -2.00
CA PRO A 2 -19.69 13.46 -0.82
C PRO A 2 -19.93 12.47 0.34
N HIS A 3 -18.89 12.20 1.14
CA HIS A 3 -19.05 11.41 2.35
C HIS A 3 -20.01 12.11 3.31
N ALA A 4 -20.76 11.33 4.10
CA ALA A 4 -21.63 11.89 5.13
C ALA A 4 -20.81 12.74 6.10
N THR A 5 -21.36 13.86 6.56
CA THR A 5 -20.67 14.78 7.51
C THR A 5 -20.30 14.09 8.83
N SER A 6 -20.99 13.00 9.17
CA SER A 6 -20.71 12.15 10.34
C SER A 6 -19.58 11.13 10.12
N SER A 7 -19.05 11.00 8.90
CA SER A 7 -18.00 10.03 8.58
C SER A 7 -16.69 10.42 9.29
N PRO A 8 -15.90 9.44 9.76
CA PRO A 8 -14.62 9.73 10.37
C PRO A 8 -13.68 10.40 9.35
N LYS A 9 -12.83 11.31 9.85
CA LYS A 9 -11.83 12.01 9.01
C LYS A 9 -10.89 11.05 8.28
N TYR A 10 -10.57 9.92 8.90
CA TYR A 10 -9.80 8.82 8.30
C TYR A 10 -10.70 7.58 8.26
N MET A 11 -11.14 7.22 7.06
CA MET A 11 -12.12 6.16 6.87
C MET A 11 -11.46 4.78 7.01
N PRO A 12 -12.01 3.88 7.85
CA PRO A 12 -11.59 2.49 7.90
C PRO A 12 -11.78 1.79 6.55
N LYS A 13 -10.95 0.78 6.27
CA LYS A 13 -11.02 -0.01 5.02
C LYS A 13 -12.43 -0.51 4.70
N LYS A 14 -13.17 -1.00 5.70
CA LYS A 14 -14.51 -1.58 5.50
C LYS A 14 -15.52 -0.54 5.03
N GLU A 15 -15.52 0.64 5.68
CA GLU A 15 -16.40 1.76 5.31
C GLU A 15 -16.06 2.29 3.91
N PHE A 16 -14.77 2.32 3.56
CA PHE A 16 -14.35 2.75 2.22
C PHE A 16 -14.80 1.79 1.12
N ILE A 17 -14.77 0.48 1.36
CA ILE A 17 -15.29 -0.53 0.42
C ILE A 17 -16.80 -0.33 0.24
N GLN A 18 -17.54 -0.18 1.34
CA GLN A 18 -18.98 0.07 1.28
C GLN A 18 -19.30 1.35 0.47
N TYR A 19 -18.54 2.42 0.67
CA TYR A 19 -18.69 3.64 -0.13
C TYR A 19 -18.50 3.39 -1.64
N LEU A 20 -17.54 2.54 -2.04
CA LEU A 20 -17.35 2.19 -3.44
C LEU A 20 -18.52 1.38 -4.00
N ASP A 21 -19.09 0.46 -3.21
CA ASP A 21 -20.27 -0.32 -3.61
C ASP A 21 -21.48 0.61 -3.84
N GLU A 22 -21.72 1.53 -2.90
CA GLU A 22 -22.77 2.55 -3.00
C GLU A 22 -22.55 3.47 -4.23
N TYR A 23 -21.29 3.80 -4.54
CA TYR A 23 -20.95 4.60 -5.71
C TYR A 23 -21.29 3.87 -7.02
N VAL A 24 -20.96 2.58 -7.11
CA VAL A 24 -21.27 1.74 -8.28
C VAL A 24 -22.79 1.66 -8.49
N GLU A 25 -23.55 1.46 -7.41
CA GLU A 25 -25.02 1.41 -7.45
C GLU A 25 -25.62 2.77 -7.87
N HIS A 26 -25.19 3.86 -7.25
CA HIS A 26 -25.71 5.20 -7.51
C HIS A 26 -25.57 5.63 -8.97
N PHE A 27 -24.44 5.32 -9.60
CA PHE A 27 -24.17 5.66 -11.00
C PHE A 27 -24.53 4.52 -11.98
N ASN A 28 -25.13 3.43 -11.51
CA ASN A 28 -25.48 2.25 -12.30
C ASN A 28 -24.28 1.75 -13.15
N ILE A 29 -23.09 1.76 -12.55
CA ILE A 29 -21.86 1.28 -13.19
C ILE A 29 -21.92 -0.24 -13.18
N LYS A 30 -21.53 -0.87 -14.30
CA LYS A 30 -21.52 -2.33 -14.43
C LYS A 30 -20.10 -2.83 -14.69
N PRO A 31 -19.22 -2.89 -13.67
CA PRO A 31 -17.88 -3.42 -13.85
C PRO A 31 -17.94 -4.90 -14.24
N LYS A 32 -17.14 -5.28 -15.24
CA LYS A 32 -16.90 -6.70 -15.52
C LYS A 32 -15.76 -7.20 -14.65
N PHE A 33 -16.12 -7.93 -13.60
CA PHE A 33 -15.16 -8.60 -12.74
C PHE A 33 -14.68 -9.91 -13.37
N GLN A 34 -13.59 -10.46 -12.82
CA GLN A 34 -12.97 -11.71 -13.33
C GLN A 34 -12.56 -11.61 -14.80
N THR A 35 -12.28 -10.41 -15.30
CA THR A 35 -11.79 -10.15 -16.65
C THR A 35 -10.39 -9.57 -16.55
N CYS A 36 -9.41 -10.22 -17.17
CA CYS A 36 -8.04 -9.73 -17.25
C CYS A 36 -7.79 -9.15 -18.65
N VAL A 37 -7.38 -7.89 -18.74
CA VAL A 37 -6.95 -7.30 -20.01
C VAL A 37 -5.52 -7.76 -20.28
N GLU A 38 -5.33 -8.55 -21.35
CA GLU A 38 -4.02 -9.11 -21.72
C GLU A 38 -3.21 -8.14 -22.59
N SER A 39 -3.89 -7.40 -23.47
CA SER A 39 -3.24 -6.45 -24.38
C SER A 39 -4.24 -5.43 -24.91
N ALA A 40 -3.76 -4.22 -25.18
CA ALA A 40 -4.51 -3.19 -25.90
C ALA A 40 -3.61 -2.53 -26.95
N PHE A 41 -4.11 -2.34 -28.16
CA PHE A 41 -3.39 -1.66 -29.24
C PHE A 41 -4.33 -0.78 -30.04
N TYR A 42 -3.81 0.33 -30.55
CA TYR A 42 -4.58 1.24 -31.39
C TYR A 42 -4.46 0.82 -32.86
N ASN A 43 -5.60 0.59 -33.51
CA ASN A 43 -5.68 0.29 -34.93
C ASN A 43 -5.93 1.58 -35.72
N ASN A 44 -4.89 2.05 -36.44
CA ASN A 44 -4.98 3.26 -37.26
C ASN A 44 -5.98 3.16 -38.43
N GLY A 45 -6.23 1.95 -38.96
CA GLY A 45 -7.17 1.75 -40.05
C GLY A 45 -8.62 1.93 -39.60
N GLU A 46 -8.96 1.32 -38.45
CA GLU A 46 -10.30 1.40 -37.84
C GLU A 46 -10.48 2.66 -36.97
N LYS A 47 -9.39 3.36 -36.66
CA LYS A 47 -9.30 4.48 -35.72
C LYS A 47 -9.83 4.15 -34.31
N LYS A 48 -9.66 2.90 -33.89
CA LYS A 48 -10.16 2.36 -32.61
C LYS A 48 -9.08 1.64 -31.82
N TRP A 49 -9.25 1.63 -30.50
CA TRP A 49 -8.53 0.75 -29.58
C TRP A 49 -9.12 -0.65 -29.64
N ASN A 50 -8.27 -1.63 -29.95
CA ASN A 50 -8.60 -3.05 -29.85
C ASN A 50 -8.02 -3.59 -28.56
N VAL A 51 -8.89 -4.10 -27.69
CA VAL A 51 -8.55 -4.63 -26.36
C VAL A 51 -8.86 -6.11 -26.35
N LYS A 52 -7.82 -6.90 -26.06
CA LYS A 52 -7.95 -8.34 -25.82
C LYS A 52 -8.04 -8.58 -24.33
N SER A 53 -9.10 -9.26 -23.92
CA SER A 53 -9.29 -9.64 -22.53
C SER A 53 -9.62 -11.13 -22.40
N ARG A 54 -9.34 -11.68 -21.24
CA ARG A 54 -9.64 -13.06 -20.87
C ARG A 54 -10.59 -13.09 -19.68
N ASN A 55 -11.66 -13.85 -19.81
CA ASN A 55 -12.48 -14.23 -18.67
C ASN A 55 -11.71 -15.27 -17.83
N LEU A 56 -11.42 -14.95 -16.57
CA LEU A 56 -10.63 -15.78 -15.67
C LEU A 56 -11.39 -17.01 -15.16
N THR A 57 -12.72 -17.03 -15.30
CA THR A 57 -13.58 -18.12 -14.86
C THR A 57 -13.82 -19.12 -16.00
N SER A 58 -14.18 -18.65 -17.20
CA SER A 58 -14.42 -19.53 -18.36
C SER A 58 -13.16 -19.80 -19.19
N GLY A 59 -12.14 -18.95 -19.08
CA GLY A 59 -10.92 -18.98 -19.90
C GLY A 59 -11.09 -18.37 -21.30
N GLU A 60 -12.30 -17.95 -21.66
CA GLU A 60 -12.65 -17.41 -22.97
C GLU A 60 -11.96 -16.07 -23.24
N ILE A 61 -11.64 -15.84 -24.52
CA ILE A 61 -11.04 -14.59 -24.99
C ILE A 61 -12.13 -13.72 -25.59
N GLU A 62 -12.24 -12.49 -25.09
CA GLU A 62 -13.16 -11.48 -25.58
C GLU A 62 -12.36 -10.32 -26.21
N LEU A 63 -12.80 -9.87 -27.38
CA LEU A 63 -12.23 -8.74 -28.10
C LEU A 63 -13.20 -7.55 -28.05
N TYR A 64 -12.66 -6.39 -27.69
CA TYR A 64 -13.41 -5.14 -27.60
C TYR A 64 -12.78 -4.11 -28.53
N ALA A 65 -13.63 -3.32 -29.19
CA ALA A 65 -13.21 -2.17 -29.99
C ALA A 65 -13.87 -0.90 -29.42
N SER A 66 -13.08 0.11 -29.07
CA SER A 66 -13.56 1.38 -28.51
C SER A 66 -12.81 2.59 -29.09
N ASP A 67 -13.45 3.75 -29.10
CA ASP A 67 -12.80 4.98 -29.59
C ASP A 67 -11.79 5.52 -28.56
N PHE A 68 -12.03 5.25 -27.28
CA PHE A 68 -11.20 5.71 -26.16
C PHE A 68 -10.78 4.54 -25.27
N LEU A 69 -9.59 4.66 -24.69
CA LEU A 69 -9.04 3.76 -23.68
C LEU A 69 -8.57 4.58 -22.48
N ILE A 70 -9.08 4.26 -21.30
CA ILE A 70 -8.66 4.87 -20.03
C ILE A 70 -7.86 3.82 -19.25
N LEU A 71 -6.60 4.13 -18.95
CA LEU A 71 -5.75 3.28 -18.11
C LEU A 71 -5.91 3.67 -16.65
N ALA A 72 -6.50 2.76 -15.86
CA ALA A 72 -6.70 2.91 -14.42
C ALA A 72 -6.08 1.75 -13.60
N THR A 73 -5.09 1.05 -14.17
CA THR A 73 -4.53 -0.20 -13.60
C THR A 73 -3.54 0.02 -12.45
N ARG A 74 -3.21 1.27 -12.12
CA ARG A 74 -2.06 1.65 -11.27
C ARG A 74 -0.74 1.08 -11.83
N GLU A 75 0.37 1.67 -11.44
CA GLU A 75 1.70 1.17 -11.81
C GLU A 75 1.93 -0.21 -11.16
N ASN A 76 2.52 -1.14 -11.92
CA ASN A 76 2.68 -2.55 -11.55
C ASN A 76 3.23 -2.71 -10.13
N ASN A 77 2.47 -3.45 -9.32
CA ASN A 77 2.65 -3.61 -7.89
C ASN A 77 3.62 -4.77 -7.55
N GLU A 78 4.58 -5.07 -8.43
CA GLU A 78 5.57 -6.10 -8.16
C GLU A 78 6.52 -5.61 -7.06
N GLY A 79 6.47 -6.27 -5.92
CA GLY A 79 7.30 -5.93 -4.77
C GLY A 79 8.78 -6.03 -5.13
N TYR A 80 9.48 -4.89 -5.11
CA TYR A 80 10.91 -4.88 -5.37
C TYR A 80 11.69 -5.19 -4.09
N ILE A 81 12.29 -6.37 -4.04
CA ILE A 81 13.24 -6.73 -2.98
C ILE A 81 14.66 -6.59 -3.55
N PRO A 82 15.45 -5.58 -3.11
CA PRO A 82 16.80 -5.40 -3.61
C PRO A 82 17.72 -6.57 -3.21
N LYS A 83 18.73 -6.84 -4.04
CA LYS A 83 19.82 -7.75 -3.69
C LYS A 83 20.62 -7.15 -2.53
N MET A 84 20.74 -7.89 -1.44
CA MET A 84 21.50 -7.47 -0.25
C MET A 84 22.67 -8.42 -0.01
N VAL A 85 23.85 -7.87 0.30
CA VAL A 85 25.02 -8.65 0.69
C VAL A 85 24.69 -9.43 1.96
N GLY A 86 25.03 -10.73 2.00
CA GLY A 86 24.75 -11.60 3.15
C GLY A 86 23.30 -12.10 3.24
N ARG A 87 22.40 -11.75 2.31
CA ARG A 87 20.99 -12.21 2.31
C ARG A 87 20.87 -13.73 2.41
N LYS A 88 21.71 -14.48 1.68
CA LYS A 88 21.69 -15.96 1.67
C LYS A 88 22.03 -16.59 3.03
N ASN A 89 22.71 -15.83 3.90
CA ASN A 89 23.13 -16.31 5.22
C ASN A 89 22.08 -16.01 6.29
N PHE A 90 21.09 -15.17 5.98
CA PHE A 90 19.99 -14.87 6.89
C PHE A 90 19.01 -16.05 6.90
N LYS A 91 18.85 -16.66 8.08
CA LYS A 91 17.96 -17.83 8.28
C LYS A 91 16.52 -17.45 8.60
N GLY A 92 16.24 -16.15 8.77
CA GLY A 92 14.90 -15.66 9.06
C GLY A 92 14.07 -15.46 7.79
N GLU A 93 12.78 -15.19 7.98
CA GLU A 93 11.86 -14.87 6.91
C GLU A 93 12.14 -13.47 6.35
N ILE A 94 12.11 -13.33 5.02
CA ILE A 94 12.16 -12.04 4.34
C ILE A 94 10.97 -11.94 3.39
N ILE A 95 10.11 -10.96 3.62
CA ILE A 95 8.93 -10.68 2.79
C ILE A 95 8.94 -9.23 2.32
N HIS A 96 8.25 -8.95 1.21
CA HIS A 96 7.95 -7.58 0.79
C HIS A 96 6.68 -7.09 1.49
N SER A 97 6.49 -5.76 1.57
CA SER A 97 5.28 -5.17 2.18
C SER A 97 3.98 -5.60 1.49
N SER A 98 4.03 -5.94 0.20
CA SER A 98 2.93 -6.51 -0.58
C SER A 98 2.42 -7.85 -0.05
N ASP A 99 3.27 -8.60 0.64
CA ASP A 99 2.95 -9.93 1.18
C ASP A 99 2.57 -9.88 2.67
N TYR A 100 2.80 -8.73 3.32
CA TYR A 100 2.39 -8.51 4.70
C TYR A 100 0.86 -8.51 4.83
N ARG A 101 0.35 -9.14 5.89
CA ARG A 101 -1.10 -9.22 6.17
C ARG A 101 -1.45 -8.81 7.58
N SER A 102 -0.67 -9.27 8.57
CA SER A 102 -0.89 -8.99 10.00
C SER A 102 0.40 -9.15 10.78
N GLY A 103 0.52 -8.40 11.88
CA GLY A 103 1.63 -8.50 12.83
C GLY A 103 1.55 -9.71 13.75
N GLU A 104 0.40 -10.40 13.79
CA GLU A 104 0.14 -11.54 14.68
C GLU A 104 1.20 -12.66 14.56
N LYS A 105 1.62 -12.99 13.33
CA LYS A 105 2.66 -14.01 13.06
C LYS A 105 4.03 -13.67 13.67
N TYR A 106 4.23 -12.39 13.99
CA TYR A 106 5.50 -11.85 14.45
C TYR A 106 5.52 -11.50 15.94
N LYS A 107 4.45 -11.82 16.67
CA LYS A 107 4.37 -11.59 18.12
C LYS A 107 5.62 -12.10 18.85
N ASN A 108 6.20 -11.25 19.70
CA ASN A 108 7.44 -11.48 20.46
C ASN A 108 8.70 -11.77 19.61
N LYS A 109 8.65 -11.61 18.28
CA LYS A 109 9.82 -11.77 17.40
C LYS A 109 10.56 -10.46 17.23
N LYS A 110 11.83 -10.56 16.84
CA LYS A 110 12.63 -9.42 16.38
C LYS A 110 12.39 -9.21 14.90
N VAL A 111 11.87 -8.04 14.53
CA VAL A 111 11.51 -7.72 13.15
C VAL A 111 12.20 -6.41 12.74
N VAL A 112 12.83 -6.43 11.56
CA VAL A 112 13.42 -5.25 10.95
C VAL A 112 12.61 -4.86 9.73
N VAL A 113 12.05 -3.65 9.73
CA VAL A 113 11.35 -3.06 8.60
C VAL A 113 12.34 -2.18 7.84
N ILE A 114 12.54 -2.48 6.56
CA ILE A 114 13.44 -1.72 5.69
C ILE A 114 12.63 -0.74 4.86
N GLY A 115 12.85 0.55 5.06
CA GLY A 115 12.13 1.64 4.39
C GLY A 115 11.11 2.33 5.29
N SER A 116 10.98 3.64 5.10
CA SER A 116 10.16 4.54 5.92
C SER A 116 9.05 5.24 5.13
N GLY A 117 8.64 4.65 4.00
CA GLY A 117 7.42 5.10 3.33
C GLY A 117 6.17 4.79 4.18
N ASN A 118 5.00 5.24 3.72
CA ASN A 118 3.73 5.03 4.45
C ASN A 118 3.53 3.57 4.85
N SER A 119 3.72 2.63 3.91
CA SER A 119 3.58 1.20 4.21
C SER A 119 4.59 0.70 5.24
N GLY A 120 5.85 1.14 5.19
CA GLY A 120 6.86 0.73 6.17
C GLY A 120 6.52 1.23 7.58
N MET A 121 6.05 2.47 7.68
CA MET A 121 5.63 3.07 8.95
C MET A 121 4.39 2.37 9.52
N GLU A 122 3.37 2.14 8.69
CA GLU A 122 2.14 1.43 9.09
C GLU A 122 2.42 -0.01 9.53
N ILE A 123 3.30 -0.73 8.82
CA ILE A 123 3.70 -2.09 9.18
C ILE A 123 4.45 -2.07 10.51
N ALA A 124 5.40 -1.14 10.70
CA ALA A 124 6.14 -1.04 11.95
C ALA A 124 5.23 -0.72 13.14
N PHE A 125 4.27 0.18 12.95
CA PHE A 125 3.25 0.49 13.94
C PHE A 125 2.37 -0.74 14.25
N ASN A 126 1.92 -1.46 13.21
CA ASN A 126 1.12 -2.67 13.38
C ASN A 126 1.89 -3.76 14.15
N LEU A 127 3.16 -4.00 13.82
CA LEU A 127 4.03 -4.96 14.52
C LEU A 127 4.23 -4.58 16.00
N SER A 128 4.38 -3.29 16.28
CA SER A 128 4.47 -2.77 17.66
C SER A 128 3.20 -3.09 18.47
N ASN A 129 2.01 -2.96 17.87
CA ASN A 129 0.74 -3.30 18.52
C ASN A 129 0.60 -4.81 18.80
N TYR A 130 1.36 -5.66 18.10
CA TYR A 130 1.44 -7.10 18.34
C TYR A 130 2.64 -7.49 19.21
N GLU A 131 3.20 -6.58 19.99
CA GLU A 131 4.31 -6.85 20.95
C GLU A 131 5.57 -7.39 20.26
N SER A 132 5.78 -7.05 18.97
CA SER A 132 6.99 -7.43 18.23
C SER A 132 8.12 -6.44 18.52
N HIS A 133 9.35 -6.94 18.71
CA HIS A 133 10.54 -6.10 18.85
C HIS A 133 10.93 -5.53 17.48
N THR A 134 10.37 -4.37 17.15
CA THR A 134 10.41 -3.80 15.81
C THR A 134 11.50 -2.72 15.69
N SER A 135 12.28 -2.76 14.61
CA SER A 135 13.26 -1.72 14.26
C SER A 135 13.03 -1.26 12.83
N ILE A 136 13.19 0.03 12.54
CA ILE A 136 13.03 0.60 11.20
C ILE A 136 14.41 1.04 10.68
N VAL A 137 14.77 0.59 9.48
CA VAL A 137 15.97 1.02 8.77
C VAL A 137 15.59 2.05 7.73
N VAL A 138 16.23 3.20 7.80
CA VAL A 138 15.93 4.37 6.98
C VAL A 138 17.18 4.77 6.22
N ARG A 139 17.09 4.91 4.90
CA ARG A 139 18.22 5.33 4.05
C ARG A 139 18.41 6.84 4.01
N SER A 140 17.31 7.59 4.04
CA SER A 140 17.30 9.05 3.81
C SER A 140 16.47 9.75 4.88
N PRO A 141 16.75 11.03 5.21
CA PRO A 141 15.99 11.77 6.21
C PRO A 141 14.48 11.72 5.94
N ILE A 142 13.69 11.55 7.01
CA ILE A 142 12.23 11.51 6.92
C ILE A 142 11.68 12.86 7.37
N SER A 143 10.80 13.44 6.58
CA SER A 143 9.96 14.56 7.02
C SER A 143 8.72 14.01 7.71
N LEU A 144 8.68 14.11 9.03
CA LEU A 144 7.47 13.81 9.82
C LEU A 144 6.72 15.11 10.05
N SER A 145 5.56 15.25 9.41
CA SER A 145 4.62 16.33 9.73
C SER A 145 3.83 15.92 10.96
N ILE A 146 4.33 16.32 12.13
CA ILE A 146 3.71 16.03 13.42
C ILE A 146 2.70 17.14 13.71
N SER A 147 1.41 16.81 13.78
CA SER A 147 0.40 17.74 14.30
C SER A 147 0.75 18.11 15.74
N LEU A 148 0.58 19.39 16.11
CA LEU A 148 1.00 19.98 17.39
C LEU A 148 0.65 19.14 18.65
N CYS A 149 -0.43 18.36 18.58
CA CYS A 149 -0.89 17.48 19.65
C CYS A 149 0.07 16.30 19.94
N LEU A 150 0.73 15.75 18.93
CA LEU A 150 1.67 14.63 19.06
C LEU A 150 3.07 15.08 19.52
N ILE A 151 3.41 16.38 19.39
CA ILE A 151 4.69 16.94 19.84
C ILE A 151 4.83 16.80 21.35
N PHE A 152 3.76 17.06 22.11
CA PHE A 152 3.78 16.93 23.57
C PHE A 152 4.00 15.48 24.00
N THR A 153 3.35 14.51 23.34
CA THR A 153 3.54 13.09 23.64
C THR A 153 4.96 12.62 23.28
N PHE A 154 5.50 13.09 22.15
CA PHE A 154 6.86 12.75 21.72
C PHE A 154 7.93 13.36 22.62
N ILE A 155 7.74 14.60 23.12
CA ILE A 155 8.64 15.24 24.10
C ILE A 155 8.63 14.48 25.42
N VAL A 156 7.46 14.06 25.91
CA VAL A 156 7.35 13.27 27.16
C VAL A 156 8.03 11.90 27.03
N ILE A 157 7.89 11.24 25.87
CA ILE A 157 8.58 9.96 25.59
C ILE A 157 10.10 10.18 25.47
N CYS A 158 10.56 11.20 24.77
CA CYS A 158 12.00 11.52 24.67
C CYS A 158 12.62 11.89 26.03
N LEU A 159 11.86 12.54 26.92
CA LEU A 159 12.31 12.84 28.28
C LEU A 159 12.43 11.58 29.15
N HIS A 160 11.54 10.59 28.96
CA HIS A 160 11.63 9.28 29.65
C HIS A 160 12.73 8.38 29.07
N VAL A 161 13.07 8.52 27.79
CA VAL A 161 14.17 7.78 27.14
C VAL A 161 15.44 8.63 27.17
N SER A 162 15.88 9.00 28.37
CA SER A 162 17.18 9.66 28.61
C SER A 162 18.34 8.66 28.42
N ARG A 163 18.55 8.16 27.20
CA ARG A 163 19.79 7.47 26.80
C ARG A 163 20.03 7.31 25.29
N PHE A 164 19.34 8.05 24.42
CA PHE A 164 19.69 8.10 23.00
C PHE A 164 19.95 9.54 22.56
N VAL A 165 21.21 9.79 22.24
CA VAL A 165 21.72 11.05 21.68
C VAL A 165 21.09 11.24 20.29
N PHE A 166 20.20 12.22 20.15
CA PHE A 166 19.80 12.74 18.85
C PHE A 166 20.82 13.79 18.41
N VAL A 167 21.65 13.47 17.40
CA VAL A 167 22.38 14.50 16.66
C VAL A 167 21.51 14.94 15.50
N ILE A 168 20.83 16.08 15.65
CA ILE A 168 20.35 16.86 14.51
C ILE A 168 21.57 17.64 14.01
N LYS A 169 22.09 17.31 12.83
CA LYS A 169 22.95 18.24 12.11
C LYS A 169 22.23 18.72 10.86
N LYS A 170 21.90 20.01 10.90
CA LYS A 170 21.44 20.82 9.77
C LYS A 170 22.68 21.39 9.08
N ASN A 171 22.87 21.01 7.83
CA ASN A 171 23.48 21.71 6.68
C ASN A 171 23.98 20.66 5.69
#